data_AF-V8NEX8-F1
#
_entry.id   AF-V8NEX8-F1
#
_cell.length_a   1.000
_cell.length_b   1.000
_cell.length_c   1.000
_cell.angle_alpha   90.00
_cell.angle_beta   90.00
_cell.angle_gamma   90.00
#
_symmetry.space_group_name_H-M   'P 1'
#
loop_
_entity.id
_entity.type
_entity.pdbx_description
1 polymer ?
#
loop_
_entity_poly.entity_id
_entity_poly.type
_entity_poly.pdbx_seq_one_letter_code
_entity_poly.pdbx_strand_id
1 'polypeptide(L)'
;MLHKPCGFLTPCSTPPFPSPCVSSAGKEEFVATFKGNEFFCYDLSHNPIQSSTDEITLSFRTLQRNGLMLHTGKSADYVNLSLKSGAVWLVINLGSGAFEALVEPVNGKFNDNNWHDIRVTRNLRQVSGCCPCSLST
;
A
#
# COMPACT_ATOMS: atom_id res chain seq x y z
N MET A 1 -39.87 -9.67 -4.36
CA MET A 1 -38.79 -10.25 -3.54
C MET A 1 -37.50 -9.54 -3.89
N LEU A 2 -37.12 -8.57 -3.06
CA LEU A 2 -35.91 -7.76 -3.21
C LEU A 2 -34.82 -8.42 -2.36
N HIS A 3 -33.73 -8.88 -2.97
CA HIS A 3 -32.55 -9.30 -2.21
C HIS A 3 -31.59 -8.12 -2.07
N LYS A 4 -31.37 -7.74 -0.80
CA LYS A 4 -30.51 -6.63 -0.35
C LYS A 4 -29.03 -6.85 -0.70
N PRO A 5 -28.24 -5.78 -0.88
CA PRO A 5 -26.78 -5.84 -0.83
C PRO A 5 -26.29 -5.75 0.62
N CYS A 6 -25.32 -6.59 1.00
CA CYS A 6 -24.47 -6.46 2.18
C CYS A 6 -23.01 -6.47 1.67
N GLY A 7 -22.06 -5.65 2.12
CA GLY A 7 -22.02 -4.88 3.36
C GLY A 7 -21.35 -3.52 3.22
N PHE A 8 -21.66 -2.68 4.21
CA PHE A 8 -21.16 -1.34 4.43
C PHE A 8 -19.70 -1.39 4.89
N LEU A 9 -18.86 -0.51 4.33
CA LEU A 9 -17.55 -0.18 4.89
C LEU A 9 -17.78 0.60 6.19
N THR A 10 -17.33 0.08 7.33
CA THR A 10 -17.39 0.79 8.61
C THR A 10 -16.34 1.91 8.64
N PRO A 11 -16.69 3.13 9.09
CA PRO A 11 -15.69 4.14 9.39
C PRO A 11 -14.86 3.71 10.61
N CYS A 12 -13.54 3.85 10.51
CA CYS A 12 -12.58 3.55 11.57
C CYS A 12 -12.94 4.35 12.84
N SER A 13 -13.22 3.64 13.93
CA SER A 13 -13.41 4.24 15.25
C SER A 13 -12.08 4.81 15.77
N THR A 14 -12.03 6.13 15.96
CA THR A 14 -10.93 6.84 16.61
C THR A 14 -10.73 6.36 18.06
N PRO A 15 -9.50 6.10 18.53
CA PRO A 15 -9.25 5.90 19.96
C PRO A 15 -9.38 7.22 20.74
N PRO A 16 -9.95 7.22 21.96
CA PRO A 16 -10.24 8.44 22.71
C PRO A 16 -9.13 8.77 23.71
N PHE A 17 -7.89 9.05 23.29
CA PHE A 17 -6.88 9.64 24.18
C PHE A 17 -5.86 10.47 23.38
N PRO A 18 -5.36 11.60 23.94
CA PRO A 18 -4.30 12.37 23.31
C PRO A 18 -2.98 11.60 23.46
N SER A 19 -2.59 10.84 22.42
CA SER A 19 -1.21 10.36 22.34
C SER A 19 -0.30 11.55 22.08
N PRO A 20 0.82 11.70 22.80
CA PRO A 20 1.77 12.77 22.53
C PRO A 20 2.24 12.62 21.08
N CYS A 21 2.21 13.72 20.33
CA CYS A 21 2.82 13.81 19.01
C CYS A 21 4.28 13.42 19.16
N VAL A 22 4.62 12.17 18.85
CA VAL A 22 6.00 11.76 18.64
C VAL A 22 6.44 12.54 17.40
N SER A 23 7.20 13.60 17.65
CA SER A 23 7.96 14.30 16.62
C SER A 23 8.76 13.26 15.84
N SER A 24 8.43 13.12 14.56
CA SER A 24 8.94 12.09 13.65
C SER A 24 10.39 12.35 13.22
N ALA A 25 11.29 12.55 14.17
CA ALA A 25 12.71 12.81 13.94
C ALA A 25 13.49 11.56 13.44
N GLY A 26 12.82 10.44 13.18
CA GLY A 26 13.42 9.18 12.69
C GLY A 26 13.04 8.76 11.27
N LYS A 27 12.19 9.53 10.54
CA LYS A 27 11.76 9.14 9.18
C LYS A 27 12.81 9.42 8.08
N GLU A 28 13.84 10.23 8.34
CA GLU A 28 14.80 10.64 7.30
C GLU A 28 15.95 9.64 7.06
N GLU A 29 16.14 8.63 7.92
CA GLU A 29 17.31 7.75 7.86
C GLU A 29 17.25 6.70 6.72
N PHE A 30 16.06 6.41 6.17
CA PHE A 30 15.87 5.37 5.13
C PHE A 30 15.09 5.88 3.90
N VAL A 31 15.42 7.08 3.42
CA VAL A 31 14.83 7.65 2.20
C VAL A 31 15.76 7.42 1.01
N ALA A 32 15.21 6.85 -0.07
CA ALA A 32 15.91 6.72 -1.35
C ALA A 32 15.17 7.51 -2.45
N THR A 33 15.94 8.08 -3.37
CA THR A 33 15.40 8.79 -4.55
C THR A 33 15.66 7.96 -5.81
N PHE A 34 14.60 7.69 -6.56
CA PHE A 34 14.62 6.93 -7.81
C PHE A 34 14.34 7.88 -8.98
N LYS A 35 15.15 7.81 -10.04
CA LYS A 35 14.98 8.60 -11.28
C LYS A 35 14.43 7.76 -12.44
N GLY A 36 14.28 6.46 -12.25
CA GLY A 36 13.50 5.56 -13.12
C GLY A 36 14.17 4.24 -13.44
N ASN A 37 15.49 4.14 -13.26
CA ASN A 37 16.28 2.93 -13.57
C ASN A 37 16.90 2.27 -12.33
N GLU A 38 16.71 2.87 -11.17
CA GLU A 38 17.20 2.39 -9.89
C GLU A 38 16.16 1.45 -9.26
N PHE A 39 16.64 0.47 -8.51
CA PHE A 39 15.80 -0.45 -7.74
C PHE A 39 16.58 -0.99 -6.56
N PHE A 40 15.87 -1.34 -5.49
CA PHE A 40 16.40 -2.25 -4.48
C PHE A 40 16.03 -3.68 -4.86
N CYS A 41 16.97 -4.60 -4.68
CA CYS A 41 16.74 -6.02 -4.84
C CYS A 41 17.16 -6.72 -3.55
N TYR A 42 16.25 -7.54 -3.03
CA TYR A 42 16.54 -8.41 -1.90
C TYR A 42 16.35 -9.84 -2.35
N ASP A 43 17.41 -10.64 -2.30
CA ASP A 43 17.36 -12.03 -2.72
C ASP A 43 16.77 -12.91 -1.60
N LEU A 44 15.57 -13.43 -1.86
CA LEU A 44 14.84 -14.33 -0.96
C LEU A 44 15.09 -15.82 -1.28
N SER A 45 16.02 -16.15 -2.18
CA SER A 45 16.33 -17.53 -2.56
C SER A 45 16.67 -18.43 -1.37
N HIS A 46 17.42 -17.90 -0.40
CA HIS A 46 17.87 -18.63 0.78
C HIS A 46 16.78 -18.73 1.86
N ASN A 47 15.93 -17.71 1.98
CA ASN A 47 14.87 -17.62 2.98
C ASN A 47 13.56 -17.21 2.29
N PRO A 48 12.88 -18.16 1.61
CA PRO A 48 11.65 -17.85 0.91
C PRO A 48 10.56 -17.45 1.90
N ILE A 49 9.80 -16.42 1.55
CA ILE A 49 8.68 -15.95 2.38
C ILE A 49 7.51 -16.93 2.23
N GLN A 50 7.17 -17.62 3.32
CA GLN A 50 5.98 -18.46 3.45
C GLN A 50 5.16 -17.97 4.62
N SER A 51 4.26 -17.02 4.35
CA SER A 51 3.51 -16.33 5.38
C SER A 51 2.01 -16.48 5.17
N SER A 52 1.26 -16.64 6.25
CA SER A 52 -0.20 -16.54 6.26
C SER A 52 -0.69 -15.10 6.48
N THR A 53 0.16 -14.23 7.04
CA THR A 53 -0.18 -12.84 7.39
C THR A 53 0.97 -11.90 7.04
N ASP A 54 0.73 -10.92 6.17
CA ASP A 54 1.75 -9.96 5.77
C ASP A 54 1.35 -8.54 6.13
N GLU A 55 2.33 -7.73 6.48
CA GLU A 55 2.20 -6.28 6.58
C GLU A 55 3.31 -5.61 5.78
N ILE A 56 2.90 -4.75 4.84
CA ILE A 56 3.81 -3.95 4.03
C ILE A 56 3.50 -2.48 4.33
N THR A 57 4.52 -1.75 4.79
CA THR A 57 4.44 -0.31 5.06
C THR A 57 5.52 0.41 4.28
N LEU A 58 5.14 1.48 3.58
CA LEU A 58 6.08 2.40 2.94
C LEU A 58 5.44 3.78 2.82
N SER A 59 6.29 4.79 2.62
CA SER A 59 5.87 6.13 2.23
C SER A 59 6.43 6.45 0.86
N PHE A 60 5.66 7.15 0.02
CA PHE A 60 6.15 7.60 -1.29
C PHE A 60 5.78 9.05 -1.56
N ARG A 61 6.57 9.69 -2.42
CA ARG A 61 6.33 11.02 -2.97
C ARG A 61 6.77 11.01 -4.43
N THR A 62 5.91 11.44 -5.34
CA THR A 62 6.23 11.45 -6.78
C THR A 62 5.40 12.47 -7.55
N LEU A 63 5.90 12.88 -8.72
CA LEU A 63 5.14 13.56 -9.77
C LEU A 63 4.76 12.61 -10.93
N GLN A 64 5.35 11.41 -10.96
CA GLN A 64 5.12 10.43 -12.02
C GLN A 64 3.74 9.80 -11.86
N ARG A 65 3.03 9.61 -12.97
CA ARG A 65 1.69 8.99 -12.96
C ARG A 65 1.75 7.46 -12.87
N ASN A 66 2.86 6.87 -13.29
CA ASN A 66 3.07 5.43 -13.26
C ASN A 66 4.42 5.13 -12.63
N GLY A 67 4.51 4.06 -11.84
CA GLY A 67 5.77 3.63 -11.23
C GLY A 67 5.61 2.38 -10.40
N LEU A 68 6.60 1.49 -10.43
CA LEU A 68 6.64 0.34 -9.55
C LEU A 68 7.17 0.77 -8.18
N MET A 69 6.50 0.37 -7.10
CA MET A 69 6.97 0.62 -5.73
C MET A 69 7.56 -0.65 -5.11
N LEU A 70 6.84 -1.77 -5.23
CA LEU A 70 7.27 -3.06 -4.70
C LEU A 70 6.76 -4.18 -5.58
N HIS A 71 7.62 -5.15 -5.85
CA HIS A 71 7.25 -6.43 -6.41
C HIS A 71 7.96 -7.55 -5.66
N THR A 72 7.21 -8.56 -5.25
CA THR A 72 7.75 -9.78 -4.67
C THR A 72 6.97 -10.98 -5.18
N GLY A 73 7.63 -12.12 -5.29
CA GLY A 73 7.07 -13.35 -5.83
C GLY A 73 7.59 -13.71 -7.21
N LYS A 74 7.20 -14.90 -7.68
CA LYS A 74 7.61 -15.48 -8.95
C LYS A 74 6.49 -16.35 -9.48
N SER A 75 6.25 -16.31 -10.79
CA SER A 75 5.22 -17.12 -11.44
C SER A 75 3.81 -16.79 -10.90
N ALA A 76 3.10 -17.76 -10.32
CA ALA A 76 1.68 -17.63 -9.95
C ALA A 76 1.44 -16.94 -8.59
N ASP A 77 2.47 -16.84 -7.75
CA ASP A 77 2.37 -16.22 -6.42
C ASP A 77 3.17 -14.93 -6.40
N TYR A 78 2.47 -13.79 -6.35
CA TYR A 78 3.12 -12.48 -6.35
C TYR A 78 2.29 -11.39 -5.68
N VAL A 79 2.99 -10.37 -5.19
CA VAL A 79 2.44 -9.09 -4.80
C VAL A 79 3.04 -8.02 -5.70
N ASN A 80 2.19 -7.13 -6.22
CA ASN A 80 2.60 -5.95 -6.96
C ASN A 80 1.92 -4.73 -6.35
N LEU A 81 2.73 -3.78 -5.90
CA LEU A 81 2.28 -2.46 -5.48
C LEU A 81 2.89 -1.44 -6.44
N SER A 82 2.03 -0.70 -7.13
CA SER A 82 2.44 0.28 -8.13
C SER A 82 1.52 1.50 -8.13
N LEU A 83 1.99 2.56 -8.78
CA LEU A 83 1.15 3.66 -9.20
C LEU A 83 0.69 3.42 -10.64
N LYS A 84 -0.60 3.58 -10.89
CA LYS A 84 -1.23 3.47 -12.22
C LYS A 84 -2.11 4.69 -12.44
N SER A 85 -1.76 5.53 -13.41
CA SER A 85 -2.50 6.77 -13.72
C SER A 85 -2.73 7.69 -12.51
N GLY A 86 -1.76 7.76 -11.58
CA GLY A 86 -1.81 8.58 -10.37
C GLY A 86 -2.60 7.96 -9.20
N ALA A 87 -3.08 6.73 -9.36
CA ALA A 87 -3.77 5.95 -8.34
C ALA A 87 -2.88 4.81 -7.82
N VAL A 88 -3.05 4.42 -6.55
CA VAL A 88 -2.33 3.28 -5.98
C VAL A 88 -3.03 2.00 -6.43
N TRP A 89 -2.26 1.10 -7.03
CA TRP A 89 -2.73 -0.16 -7.58
C TRP A 89 -2.03 -1.32 -6.87
N LEU A 90 -2.84 -2.18 -6.24
CA LEU A 90 -2.38 -3.37 -5.53
C LEU A 90 -2.90 -4.62 -6.26
N VAL A 91 -2.01 -5.55 -6.54
CA VAL A 91 -2.34 -6.89 -7.02
C VAL A 91 -1.70 -7.91 -6.10
N ILE A 92 -2.49 -8.87 -5.62
CA ILE A 92 -2.03 -10.00 -4.81
C ILE A 92 -2.57 -11.27 -5.46
N ASN A 93 -1.69 -12.11 -5.97
CA ASN A 93 -2.02 -13.44 -6.46
C ASN A 93 -1.33 -14.49 -5.59
N LEU A 94 -2.11 -15.46 -5.12
CA LEU A 94 -1.66 -16.59 -4.31
C LEU A 94 -2.06 -17.92 -5.00
N GLY A 95 -1.90 -17.97 -6.32
CA GLY A 95 -2.01 -19.21 -7.12
C GLY A 95 -3.43 -19.64 -7.52
N SER A 96 -4.47 -18.90 -7.13
CA SER A 96 -5.88 -19.28 -7.38
C SER A 96 -6.75 -18.13 -7.90
N GLY A 97 -6.11 -17.03 -8.27
CA GLY A 97 -6.78 -15.81 -8.72
C GLY A 97 -6.16 -14.59 -8.05
N ALA A 98 -6.11 -13.49 -8.79
CA ALA A 98 -5.59 -12.22 -8.29
C ALA A 98 -6.68 -11.45 -7.56
N PHE A 99 -6.35 -10.95 -6.37
CA PHE A 99 -7.03 -9.82 -5.76
C PHE A 99 -6.44 -8.54 -6.35
N GLU A 100 -7.31 -7.63 -6.76
CA GLU A 100 -6.94 -6.35 -7.37
C GLU A 100 -7.67 -5.22 -6.64
N ALA A 101 -6.94 -4.17 -6.25
CA ALA A 101 -7.50 -2.98 -5.64
C ALA A 101 -6.87 -1.72 -6.22
N LEU A 102 -7.71 -0.80 -6.69
CA LEU A 102 -7.33 0.56 -7.05
C LEU A 102 -7.80 1.51 -5.97
N VAL A 103 -6.88 2.29 -5.43
CA VAL A 103 -7.18 3.35 -4.48
C VAL A 103 -6.88 4.67 -5.17
N GLU A 104 -7.90 5.52 -5.22
CA GLU A 104 -7.77 6.90 -5.67
C GLU A 104 -8.07 7.83 -4.48
N PRO A 105 -7.38 8.96 -4.35
CA PRO A 105 -7.77 9.96 -3.37
C PRO A 105 -9.11 10.58 -3.78
N VAL A 106 -9.91 11.01 -2.79
CA VAL A 106 -11.22 11.64 -3.04
C VAL A 106 -11.09 12.87 -3.94
N ASN A 107 -10.01 13.64 -3.76
CA ASN A 107 -9.68 14.82 -4.55
C ASN A 107 -8.29 14.65 -5.18
N GLY A 108 -8.21 14.68 -6.52
CA GLY A 108 -6.94 14.70 -7.24
C GLY A 108 -6.32 13.31 -7.47
N LYS A 109 -5.00 13.21 -7.34
CA LYS A 109 -4.19 12.01 -7.56
C LYS A 109 -3.02 12.00 -6.58
N PHE A 110 -2.41 10.82 -6.36
CA PHE A 110 -1.27 10.69 -5.45
C PHE A 110 0.07 11.17 -6.02
N ASN A 111 0.13 11.54 -7.31
CA ASN A 111 1.33 12.08 -7.95
C ASN A 111 1.41 13.61 -7.85
N ASP A 112 1.22 14.14 -6.64
CA ASP A 112 1.11 15.57 -6.32
C ASP A 112 2.38 16.14 -5.65
N ASN A 113 3.46 15.35 -5.59
CA ASN A 113 4.70 15.68 -4.89
C ASN A 113 4.55 15.86 -3.36
N ASN A 114 3.49 15.32 -2.75
CA ASN A 114 3.36 15.18 -1.31
C ASN A 114 3.74 13.75 -0.86
N TRP A 115 4.06 13.62 0.43
CA TRP A 115 4.31 12.31 1.04
C TRP A 115 2.98 11.62 1.34
N HIS A 116 2.86 10.35 0.93
CA HIS A 116 1.70 9.49 1.18
C HIS A 116 2.16 8.21 1.86
N ASP A 117 1.48 7.82 2.93
CA ASP A 117 1.73 6.57 3.65
C ASP A 117 0.83 5.46 3.11
N ILE A 118 1.43 4.31 2.77
CA ILE A 118 0.72 3.09 2.38
C ILE A 118 0.91 2.04 3.47
N ARG A 119 -0.21 1.44 3.89
CA ARG A 119 -0.22 0.21 4.69
C ARG A 119 -1.11 -0.83 4.02
N VAL A 120 -0.49 -1.95 3.66
CA VAL A 120 -1.19 -3.14 3.13
C VAL A 120 -1.08 -4.23 4.18
N THR A 121 -2.22 -4.70 4.67
CA THR A 121 -2.28 -5.90 5.51
C THR A 121 -3.00 -7.02 4.79
N ARG A 122 -2.43 -8.21 4.88
CA ARG A 122 -3.02 -9.44 4.35
C ARG A 122 -3.16 -10.43 5.49
N ASN A 123 -4.34 -11.01 5.65
CA ASN A 123 -4.59 -12.13 6.54
C ASN A 123 -5.24 -13.26 5.72
N LEU A 124 -4.48 -14.32 5.43
CA LEU A 124 -4.88 -15.38 4.52
C LEU A 124 -5.30 -14.82 3.14
N ARG A 125 -6.55 -15.03 2.71
CA ARG A 125 -7.13 -14.47 1.48
C ARG A 125 -7.79 -13.09 1.67
N GLN A 126 -7.86 -12.58 2.91
CA GLN A 126 -8.40 -11.24 3.17
C GLN A 126 -7.29 -10.20 3.03
N VAL A 127 -7.55 -9.14 2.28
CA VAL A 127 -6.64 -8.03 2.07
C VAL A 127 -7.35 -6.75 2.52
N SER A 128 -6.71 -5.98 3.40
CA SER A 128 -7.18 -4.67 3.84
C SER A 128 -6.12 -3.63 3.48
N GLY A 129 -6.47 -2.68 2.62
CA GLY A 129 -5.62 -1.52 2.30
C GLY A 129 -6.10 -0.31 3.08
N CYS A 130 -5.22 0.34 3.85
CA CYS A 130 -5.50 1.62 4.50
C CYS A 130 -4.45 2.63 4.07
N CYS A 131 -4.87 3.63 3.28
CA CYS A 131 -4.09 4.83 3.00
C CYS A 131 -4.64 5.96 3.89
N PRO A 132 -4.03 6.28 5.04
CA PRO A 132 -4.48 7.38 5.87
C PRO A 132 -4.11 8.71 5.19
N CYS A 133 -5.05 9.29 4.45
CA CYS A 133 -4.94 10.70 4.04
C CYS A 133 -5.36 11.58 5.23
N SER A 134 -4.43 11.97 6.09
CA SER A 134 -4.65 13.09 7.01
C SER A 134 -4.40 14.39 6.26
N LEU A 135 -5.47 15.11 5.91
CA LEU A 135 -5.37 16.54 5.61
C LEU A 135 -4.85 17.25 6.86
N SER A 136 -3.66 17.84 6.78
CA SER A 136 -3.30 19.00 7.58
C SER A 136 -3.03 20.14 6.63
N THR A 137 -3.96 21.10 6.58
CA THR A 137 -3.75 22.49 6.12
C THR A 137 -2.55 23.12 6.78
#